data_AF-A0A4Q6XT55-F1
#
_entry.id   AF-A0A4Q6XT55-F1
#
_cell.length_a   1.000
_cell.length_b   1.000
_cell.length_c   1.000
_cell.angle_alpha   90.00
_cell.angle_beta   90.00
_cell.angle_gamma   90.00
#
_symmetry.space_group_name_H-M   'P 1'
#
loop_
_entity.id
_entity.type
_entity.pdbx_description
1 polymer ?
#
loop_
_entity_poly.entity_id
_entity_poly.type
_entity_poly.pdbx_seq_one_letter_code
_entity_poly.pdbx_strand_id
1 'polypeptide(L)'
;MKPKYLTWLGGISALVLIATLSTFSEASDAKPGGDTFSTLVGPAGEISYPKDFPVGFVFIGTWAVAGGDGVSDLHSVYTRPQDLAAFRQSGKWPDGAVLVKEVSATLGAPHTTGKAFWASDTTTWFLMIKDTQGRFKSNPLWGDGWGWAQFDPKNTSRQIATDYKSDCQQCHLPVRANDWTYTYAYPALGALGQKAIPVGAMPALQSEDGRRVEHAPVMNVAGGIAAVTPAMTQVRAAQGKIAFEATCSSCHSVVVGENGVGPSLYGVIGRKAGSLEGYGFSPAMSASTVQWSRSTLERHLADPKNFIPGNRMGRFFAGVEEPAKRDDIISYLESLK
;
A
#
# COMPACT_ATOMS: atom_id res chain seq x y z
N MET A 1 -95.12 -1.88 -10.71
CA MET A 1 -93.97 -1.87 -9.78
C MET A 1 -93.23 -3.20 -9.93
N LYS A 2 -91.91 -3.14 -10.09
CA LYS A 2 -90.94 -4.25 -10.26
C LYS A 2 -90.81 -5.08 -8.94
N PRO A 3 -90.10 -6.23 -8.86
CA PRO A 3 -89.83 -7.30 -9.85
C PRO A 3 -89.67 -8.77 -9.29
N LYS A 4 -89.48 -9.73 -10.22
CA LYS A 4 -88.53 -10.89 -10.23
C LYS A 4 -88.71 -12.11 -9.30
N TYR A 5 -88.89 -13.28 -9.94
CA TYR A 5 -88.05 -14.47 -9.72
C TYR A 5 -87.79 -15.13 -11.07
N LEU A 6 -86.54 -15.21 -11.52
CA LEU A 6 -86.13 -16.18 -12.52
C LEU A 6 -84.81 -16.81 -12.07
N THR A 7 -84.92 -18.12 -11.93
CA THR A 7 -83.91 -19.06 -11.48
C THR A 7 -82.79 -19.23 -12.50
N TRP A 8 -81.63 -19.50 -11.92
CA TRP A 8 -80.35 -19.85 -12.51
C TRP A 8 -80.39 -21.18 -13.28
N LEU A 9 -79.62 -21.28 -14.37
CA LEU A 9 -78.90 -22.45 -14.94
C LEU A 9 -78.31 -21.91 -16.27
N GLY A 10 -77.01 -21.67 -16.41
CA GLY A 10 -75.94 -22.67 -16.33
C GLY A 10 -75.39 -22.84 -17.75
N GLY A 11 -74.35 -22.08 -18.12
CA GLY A 11 -73.78 -22.06 -19.46
C GLY A 11 -72.31 -21.64 -19.45
N ILE A 12 -71.47 -22.61 -19.07
CA ILE A 12 -70.04 -22.81 -19.41
C ILE A 12 -69.34 -21.60 -20.07
N SER A 13 -68.66 -20.79 -19.27
CA SER A 13 -67.60 -19.91 -19.78
C SER A 13 -66.32 -20.71 -19.95
N ALA A 14 -65.83 -20.77 -21.19
CA ALA A 14 -64.49 -21.21 -21.50
C ALA A 14 -63.47 -20.28 -20.82
N LEU A 15 -62.73 -20.82 -19.87
CA LEU A 15 -61.54 -20.18 -19.31
C LEU A 15 -60.45 -20.19 -20.40
N VAL A 16 -60.34 -19.07 -21.13
CA VAL A 16 -59.14 -18.78 -21.92
C VAL A 16 -58.03 -18.48 -20.92
N LEU A 17 -57.19 -19.48 -20.67
CA LEU A 17 -55.93 -19.31 -19.95
C LEU A 17 -55.00 -18.52 -20.88
N ILE A 18 -54.96 -17.20 -20.74
CA ILE A 18 -53.89 -16.39 -21.32
C ILE A 18 -52.63 -16.72 -20.52
N ALA A 19 -51.88 -17.71 -20.96
CA ALA A 19 -50.51 -17.90 -20.54
C ALA A 19 -49.73 -16.70 -21.07
N THR A 20 -49.57 -15.67 -20.24
CA THR A 20 -48.56 -14.65 -20.47
C THR A 20 -47.21 -15.36 -20.41
N LEU A 21 -46.68 -15.70 -21.57
CA LEU A 21 -45.27 -15.97 -21.77
C LEU A 21 -44.54 -14.67 -21.39
N SER A 22 -44.26 -14.51 -20.10
CA SER A 22 -43.19 -13.65 -19.65
C SER A 22 -41.95 -14.21 -20.31
N THR A 23 -41.54 -13.56 -21.40
CA THR A 23 -40.18 -13.67 -21.90
C THR A 23 -39.31 -13.15 -20.77
N PHE A 24 -38.92 -14.05 -19.87
CA PHE A 24 -37.65 -13.89 -19.20
C PHE A 24 -36.65 -13.77 -20.34
N SER A 25 -36.21 -12.55 -20.59
CA SER A 25 -34.96 -12.33 -21.28
C SER A 25 -33.96 -13.09 -20.44
N GLU A 26 -33.64 -14.33 -20.84
CA GLU A 26 -32.41 -14.96 -20.43
C GLU A 26 -31.34 -13.90 -20.66
N ALA A 27 -30.72 -13.47 -19.57
CA ALA A 27 -29.50 -12.70 -19.63
C ALA A 27 -28.59 -13.56 -20.51
N SER A 28 -28.39 -13.12 -21.75
CA SER A 28 -27.61 -13.81 -22.74
C SER A 28 -26.33 -14.27 -22.08
N ASP A 29 -26.05 -15.57 -22.10
CA ASP A 29 -24.79 -16.15 -21.66
C ASP A 29 -23.65 -15.30 -22.20
N ALA A 30 -23.11 -14.43 -21.34
CA ALA A 30 -21.97 -13.63 -21.65
C ALA A 30 -20.82 -14.62 -21.84
N LYS A 31 -20.39 -14.80 -23.09
CA LYS A 31 -19.19 -15.57 -23.43
C LYS A 31 -18.05 -15.15 -22.48
N PRO A 32 -17.43 -16.06 -21.72
CA PRO A 32 -16.19 -15.74 -21.03
C PRO A 32 -15.10 -15.63 -22.09
N GLY A 33 -14.81 -14.40 -22.53
CA GLY A 33 -13.81 -14.19 -23.60
C GLY A 33 -13.84 -12.83 -24.28
N GLY A 34 -14.28 -11.77 -23.61
CA GLY A 34 -13.91 -10.40 -23.99
C GLY A 34 -12.58 -10.04 -23.33
N ASP A 35 -11.72 -9.27 -24.00
CA ASP A 35 -10.43 -8.86 -23.42
C ASP A 35 -10.68 -7.98 -22.19
N THR A 36 -10.49 -8.57 -21.00
CA THR A 36 -10.82 -8.00 -19.68
C THR A 36 -10.00 -6.75 -19.34
N PHE A 37 -9.04 -6.40 -20.20
CA PHE A 37 -8.08 -5.30 -20.07
C PHE A 37 -8.43 -4.06 -20.91
N SER A 38 -9.26 -4.21 -21.94
CA SER A 38 -9.20 -3.38 -23.16
C SER A 38 -9.37 -1.87 -22.99
N THR A 39 -9.95 -1.39 -21.89
CA THR A 39 -10.12 0.04 -21.65
C THR A 39 -8.97 0.70 -20.89
N LEU A 40 -8.14 -0.09 -20.20
CA LEU A 40 -7.06 0.43 -19.35
C LEU A 40 -5.67 0.03 -19.82
N VAL A 41 -5.56 -0.95 -20.71
CA VAL A 41 -4.27 -1.48 -21.14
C VAL A 41 -4.14 -1.40 -22.66
N GLY A 42 -3.06 -0.75 -23.11
CA GLY A 42 -2.70 -0.70 -24.51
C GLY A 42 -2.16 -2.03 -25.06
N PRO A 43 -2.04 -2.17 -26.39
CA PRO A 43 -1.60 -3.42 -27.01
C PRO A 43 -0.23 -3.93 -26.55
N ALA A 44 0.67 -3.06 -26.08
CA ALA A 44 1.98 -3.45 -25.56
C ALA A 44 2.02 -3.49 -24.03
N GLY A 45 0.87 -3.40 -23.35
CA GLY A 45 0.78 -3.43 -21.88
C GLY A 45 0.87 -2.05 -21.25
N GLU A 46 0.68 -0.96 -21.99
CA GLU A 46 0.67 0.39 -21.42
C GLU A 46 -0.53 0.56 -20.50
N ILE A 47 -0.31 0.78 -19.22
CA ILE A 47 -1.38 0.91 -18.22
C ILE A 47 -1.80 2.38 -18.10
N SER A 48 -3.09 2.64 -18.29
CA SER A 48 -3.71 3.96 -18.15
C SER A 48 -4.51 4.08 -16.86
N TYR A 49 -4.56 5.29 -16.29
CA TYR A 49 -5.39 5.57 -15.14
C TYR A 49 -6.89 5.52 -15.51
N PRO A 50 -7.78 4.92 -14.70
CA PRO A 50 -9.20 4.82 -15.02
C PRO A 50 -9.86 6.20 -15.03
N LYS A 51 -10.46 6.57 -16.16
CA LYS A 51 -11.11 7.90 -16.34
C LYS A 51 -12.37 8.07 -15.49
N ASP A 52 -12.99 6.96 -15.09
CA ASP A 52 -14.21 6.91 -14.30
C ASP A 52 -13.94 6.79 -12.79
N PHE A 53 -12.68 6.75 -12.35
CA PHE A 53 -12.35 6.76 -10.93
C PHE A 53 -12.65 8.14 -10.30
N PRO A 54 -13.25 8.21 -9.10
CA PRO A 54 -13.64 7.09 -8.23
C PRO A 54 -15.07 6.55 -8.49
N VAL A 55 -15.86 7.16 -9.37
CA VAL A 55 -17.29 6.83 -9.59
C VAL A 55 -17.51 5.36 -9.97
N GLY A 56 -16.65 4.77 -10.80
CA GLY A 56 -16.73 3.36 -11.21
C GLY A 56 -16.18 2.35 -10.20
N PHE A 57 -15.77 2.80 -9.02
CA PHE A 57 -15.01 2.01 -8.06
C PHE A 57 -15.66 2.01 -6.68
N VAL A 58 -15.39 0.93 -5.94
CA VAL A 58 -15.82 0.78 -4.55
C VAL A 58 -14.60 0.76 -3.65
N PHE A 59 -14.65 1.53 -2.57
CA PHE A 59 -13.67 1.46 -1.50
C PHE A 59 -13.76 0.08 -0.83
N ILE A 60 -12.64 -0.63 -0.75
CA ILE A 60 -12.59 -1.98 -0.17
C ILE A 60 -11.90 -2.04 1.20
N GLY A 61 -11.10 -1.04 1.53
CA GLY A 61 -10.47 -0.91 2.83
C GLY A 61 -9.38 0.13 2.83
N THR A 62 -8.92 0.46 4.04
CA THR A 62 -7.79 1.36 4.26
C THR A 62 -6.89 0.78 5.33
N TRP A 63 -5.61 1.14 5.28
CA TRP A 63 -4.72 1.00 6.42
C TRP A 63 -3.91 2.27 6.63
N ALA A 64 -3.53 2.49 7.88
CA ALA A 64 -2.72 3.61 8.31
C ALA A 64 -1.29 3.15 8.50
N VAL A 65 -0.34 3.91 7.98
CA VAL A 65 1.07 3.75 8.32
C VAL A 65 1.36 4.65 9.51
N ALA A 66 1.82 4.05 10.61
CA ALA A 66 2.25 4.79 11.77
C ALA A 66 3.52 5.59 11.46
N GLY A 67 3.60 6.79 12.02
CA GLY A 67 4.86 7.53 12.14
C GLY A 67 4.73 8.70 13.09
N GLY A 68 5.88 9.16 13.60
CA GLY A 68 5.95 10.06 14.76
C GLY A 68 4.97 9.66 15.87
N ASP A 69 4.21 10.65 16.35
CA ASP A 69 3.16 10.49 17.36
C ASP A 69 1.76 10.24 16.75
N GLY A 70 1.69 9.68 15.53
CA GLY A 70 0.42 9.58 14.79
C GLY A 70 0.44 8.66 13.57
N VAL A 71 -0.27 9.10 12.53
CA VAL A 71 -0.32 8.47 11.22
C VAL A 71 0.51 9.32 10.27
N SER A 72 1.38 8.69 9.48
CA SER A 72 2.16 9.36 8.44
C SER A 72 1.42 9.42 7.11
N ASP A 73 0.79 8.31 6.74
CA ASP A 73 0.01 8.19 5.53
C ASP A 73 -1.16 7.21 5.70
N LEU A 74 -2.18 7.41 4.87
CA LEU A 74 -3.32 6.51 4.72
C LEU A 74 -3.31 5.89 3.33
N HIS A 75 -3.54 4.59 3.30
CA HIS A 75 -3.60 3.80 2.08
C HIS A 75 -5.03 3.34 1.83
N SER A 76 -5.78 4.09 1.02
CA SER A 76 -7.17 3.76 0.68
C SER A 76 -7.20 2.96 -0.62
N VAL A 77 -7.84 1.79 -0.60
CA VAL A 77 -7.84 0.87 -1.74
C VAL A 77 -9.24 0.67 -2.27
N TYR A 78 -9.32 0.61 -3.60
CA TYR A 78 -10.54 0.54 -4.36
C TYR A 78 -10.44 -0.55 -5.43
N THR A 79 -11.57 -1.12 -5.81
CA THR A 79 -11.68 -2.06 -6.93
C THR A 79 -12.99 -1.82 -7.67
N ARG A 80 -13.16 -2.39 -8.87
CA ARG A 80 -14.46 -2.32 -9.57
C ARG A 80 -15.50 -3.24 -8.89
N PRO A 81 -16.79 -2.89 -8.87
CA PRO A 81 -17.84 -3.70 -8.24
C PRO A 81 -17.86 -5.18 -8.66
N GLN A 82 -17.64 -5.46 -9.95
CA GLN A 82 -17.60 -6.82 -10.49
C GLN A 82 -16.41 -7.63 -9.99
N ASP A 83 -15.25 -6.99 -9.80
CA ASP A 83 -14.05 -7.65 -9.29
C ASP A 83 -14.23 -7.99 -7.80
N LEU A 84 -14.83 -7.08 -7.03
CA LEU A 84 -15.22 -7.32 -5.64
C LEU A 84 -16.20 -8.49 -5.53
N ALA A 85 -17.23 -8.52 -6.39
CA ALA A 85 -18.23 -9.59 -6.40
C ALA A 85 -17.58 -10.95 -6.73
N ALA A 86 -16.74 -11.02 -7.76
CA ALA A 86 -16.01 -12.23 -8.13
C ALA A 86 -15.05 -12.70 -7.03
N PHE A 87 -14.34 -11.77 -6.38
CA PHE A 87 -13.47 -12.12 -5.26
C PHE A 87 -14.27 -12.66 -4.07
N ARG A 88 -15.39 -12.04 -3.70
CA ARG A 88 -16.25 -12.52 -2.60
C ARG A 88 -16.77 -13.93 -2.82
N GLN A 89 -16.98 -14.33 -4.08
CA GLN A 89 -17.45 -15.66 -4.44
C GLN A 89 -16.33 -16.71 -4.40
N SER A 90 -15.14 -16.36 -4.90
CA SER A 90 -14.08 -17.35 -5.16
C SER A 90 -12.87 -17.27 -4.21
N GLY A 91 -12.70 -16.14 -3.52
CA GLY A 91 -11.50 -15.78 -2.77
C GLY A 91 -10.29 -15.46 -3.65
N LYS A 92 -10.48 -15.26 -4.96
CA LYS A 92 -9.41 -14.97 -5.93
C LYS A 92 -9.79 -13.75 -6.77
N TRP A 93 -8.79 -12.97 -7.15
CA TRP A 93 -8.97 -11.89 -8.11
C TRP A 93 -9.22 -12.49 -9.51
N PRO A 94 -10.30 -12.10 -10.22
CA PRO A 94 -10.51 -12.54 -11.59
C PRO A 94 -9.46 -11.93 -12.52
N ASP A 95 -9.25 -12.57 -13.67
CA ASP A 95 -8.41 -12.01 -14.73
C ASP A 95 -8.91 -10.61 -15.14
N GLY A 96 -7.99 -9.65 -15.27
CA GLY A 96 -8.30 -8.25 -15.53
C GLY A 96 -8.86 -7.47 -14.34
N ALA A 97 -8.89 -8.02 -13.12
CA ALA A 97 -9.27 -7.27 -11.93
C ALA A 97 -8.41 -6.02 -11.75
N VAL A 98 -9.01 -4.90 -11.33
CA VAL A 98 -8.33 -3.61 -11.20
C VAL A 98 -8.36 -3.14 -9.76
N LEU A 99 -7.17 -2.95 -9.17
CA LEU A 99 -6.97 -2.37 -7.85
C LEU A 99 -6.38 -0.98 -8.00
N VAL A 100 -7.03 0.03 -7.42
CA VAL A 100 -6.49 1.38 -7.30
C VAL A 100 -6.22 1.64 -5.83
N LYS A 101 -4.98 2.02 -5.51
CA LYS A 101 -4.56 2.42 -4.17
C LYS A 101 -4.18 3.89 -4.21
N GLU A 102 -4.90 4.67 -3.42
CA GLU A 102 -4.54 6.02 -3.06
C GLU A 102 -3.60 6.00 -1.85
N VAL A 103 -2.48 6.70 -1.95
CA VAL A 103 -1.66 7.04 -0.78
C VAL A 103 -1.86 8.53 -0.52
N SER A 104 -2.34 8.87 0.67
CA SER A 104 -2.57 10.25 1.06
C SER A 104 -1.72 10.59 2.27
N ALA A 105 -1.20 11.82 2.30
CA ALA A 105 -0.71 12.40 3.55
C ALA A 105 -1.87 12.49 4.55
N THR A 106 -1.53 12.66 5.83
CA THR A 106 -2.54 12.76 6.88
C THR A 106 -2.43 14.04 7.67
N LEU A 107 -3.60 14.58 8.02
CA LEU A 107 -3.76 15.57 9.07
C LEU A 107 -4.38 14.89 10.28
N GLY A 108 -4.16 15.45 11.47
CA GLY A 108 -4.78 14.94 12.69
C GLY A 108 -4.98 16.01 13.73
N ALA A 109 -6.02 15.81 14.55
CA ALA A 109 -6.37 16.71 15.63
C ALA A 109 -7.02 15.94 16.79
N PRO A 110 -7.04 16.51 18.01
CA PRO A 110 -7.90 16.04 19.08
C PRO A 110 -9.38 16.24 18.71
N HIS A 111 -10.18 15.19 18.87
CA HIS A 111 -11.64 15.22 18.78
C HIS A 111 -12.25 14.68 20.08
N THR A 112 -13.57 14.81 20.24
CA THR A 112 -14.31 14.25 21.39
C THR A 112 -14.20 12.72 21.49
N THR A 113 -13.89 12.05 20.38
CA THR A 113 -13.65 10.61 20.29
C THR A 113 -12.18 10.21 20.49
N GLY A 114 -11.29 11.17 20.77
CA GLY A 114 -9.85 10.98 20.88
C GLY A 114 -9.06 11.67 19.78
N LYS A 115 -7.74 11.46 19.74
CA LYS A 115 -6.88 11.95 18.65
C LYS A 115 -7.22 11.17 17.38
N ALA A 116 -7.68 11.87 16.35
CA ALA A 116 -8.04 11.26 15.07
C ALA A 116 -7.18 11.81 13.94
N PHE A 117 -7.08 11.02 12.87
CA PHE A 117 -6.34 11.35 11.66
C PHE A 117 -7.21 11.08 10.44
N TRP A 118 -7.05 11.88 9.40
CA TRP A 118 -7.76 11.75 8.14
C TRP A 118 -6.86 12.10 6.97
N ALA A 119 -7.22 11.59 5.79
CA ALA A 119 -6.48 11.84 4.57
C ALA A 119 -6.55 13.33 4.19
N SER A 120 -5.43 13.86 3.71
CA SER A 120 -5.34 15.18 3.10
C SER A 120 -4.95 15.06 1.63
N ASP A 121 -3.75 15.51 1.26
CA ASP A 121 -3.28 15.50 -0.12
C ASP A 121 -2.88 14.10 -0.56
N THR A 122 -3.32 13.69 -1.75
CA THR A 122 -2.82 12.48 -2.40
C THR A 122 -1.35 12.66 -2.75
N THR A 123 -0.50 11.77 -2.25
CA THR A 123 0.94 11.79 -2.51
C THR A 123 1.34 10.85 -3.64
N THR A 124 0.54 9.81 -3.92
CA THR A 124 0.71 8.96 -5.12
C THR A 124 -0.49 8.05 -5.35
N TRP A 125 -0.64 7.61 -6.59
CA TRP A 125 -1.60 6.57 -6.99
C TRP A 125 -0.85 5.33 -7.43
N PHE A 126 -1.17 4.17 -6.85
CA PHE A 126 -0.74 2.87 -7.34
C PHE A 126 -1.91 2.15 -7.97
N LEU A 127 -1.65 1.46 -9.08
CA LEU A 127 -2.66 0.69 -9.79
C LEU A 127 -2.10 -0.69 -10.12
N MET A 128 -2.89 -1.72 -9.86
CA MET A 128 -2.58 -3.10 -10.23
C MET A 128 -3.69 -3.70 -11.10
N ILE A 129 -3.31 -4.42 -12.15
CA ILE A 129 -4.26 -5.13 -13.03
C ILE A 129 -3.91 -6.62 -13.08
N LYS A 130 -4.86 -7.49 -12.75
CA LYS A 130 -4.62 -8.93 -12.71
C LYS A 130 -4.39 -9.47 -14.12
N ASP A 131 -3.32 -10.23 -14.33
CA ASP A 131 -3.07 -10.96 -15.57
C ASP A 131 -2.68 -12.41 -15.29
N THR A 132 -3.68 -13.28 -15.34
CA THR A 132 -3.53 -14.72 -15.13
C THR A 132 -2.90 -15.43 -16.33
N GLN A 133 -2.81 -14.78 -17.49
CA GLN A 133 -2.34 -15.40 -18.74
C GLN A 133 -0.91 -14.98 -19.09
N GLY A 134 -0.37 -13.94 -18.45
CA GLY A 134 1.00 -13.46 -18.69
C GLY A 134 1.15 -12.91 -20.10
N ARG A 135 0.25 -12.01 -20.51
CA ARG A 135 0.11 -11.44 -21.85
C ARG A 135 1.25 -10.50 -22.21
N PHE A 136 1.83 -9.80 -21.23
CA PHE A 136 2.76 -8.68 -21.47
C PHE A 136 4.20 -8.97 -20.99
N LYS A 137 4.74 -10.16 -21.28
CA LYS A 137 6.05 -10.62 -20.75
C LYS A 137 7.25 -9.73 -21.12
N SER A 138 7.15 -8.97 -22.21
CA SER A 138 8.20 -8.05 -22.67
C SER A 138 8.11 -6.67 -22.02
N ASN A 139 7.04 -6.38 -21.29
CA ASN A 139 6.84 -5.09 -20.65
C ASN A 139 7.33 -5.16 -19.18
N PRO A 140 8.29 -4.31 -18.77
CA PRO A 140 8.88 -4.34 -17.43
C PRO A 140 7.90 -3.97 -16.31
N LEU A 141 6.70 -3.49 -16.64
CA LEU A 141 5.63 -3.24 -15.68
C LEU A 141 4.73 -4.45 -15.44
N TRP A 142 5.02 -5.60 -16.05
CA TRP A 142 4.21 -6.80 -15.93
C TRP A 142 5.01 -7.99 -15.43
N GLY A 143 4.43 -8.71 -14.50
CA GLY A 143 5.05 -9.90 -13.91
C GLY A 143 4.29 -10.36 -12.68
N ASP A 144 4.61 -11.57 -12.21
CA ASP A 144 4.00 -12.16 -11.02
C ASP A 144 2.45 -12.25 -11.08
N GLY A 145 1.90 -12.28 -12.29
CA GLY A 145 0.45 -12.33 -12.54
C GLY A 145 -0.26 -10.98 -12.43
N TRP A 146 0.48 -9.87 -12.48
CA TRP A 146 -0.03 -8.52 -12.33
C TRP A 146 0.68 -7.53 -13.27
N GLY A 147 -0.06 -6.53 -13.74
CA GLY A 147 0.47 -5.27 -14.24
C GLY A 147 0.56 -4.27 -13.10
N TRP A 148 1.64 -3.50 -13.06
CA TRP A 148 1.99 -2.60 -11.96
C TRP A 148 2.20 -1.19 -12.50
N ALA A 149 1.46 -0.22 -11.97
CA ALA A 149 1.61 1.16 -12.37
C ALA A 149 1.60 2.08 -11.16
N GLN A 150 2.38 3.15 -11.27
CA GLN A 150 2.33 4.28 -10.36
C GLN A 150 2.07 5.54 -11.18
N PHE A 151 1.18 6.40 -10.72
CA PHE A 151 0.84 7.65 -11.40
C PHE A 151 1.20 8.86 -10.56
N ASP A 152 1.58 9.93 -11.25
CA ASP A 152 1.86 11.23 -10.66
C ASP A 152 0.56 11.79 -10.02
N PRO A 153 0.54 12.14 -8.73
CA PRO A 153 -0.66 12.66 -8.06
C PRO A 153 -1.15 13.98 -8.67
N LYS A 154 -0.28 14.75 -9.33
CA LYS A 154 -0.63 16.02 -9.98
C LYS A 154 -1.08 15.83 -11.42
N ASN A 155 -0.81 14.68 -12.03
CA ASN A 155 -1.18 14.37 -13.40
C ASN A 155 -1.32 12.86 -13.59
N THR A 156 -2.54 12.35 -13.42
CA THR A 156 -2.84 10.91 -13.56
C THR A 156 -2.72 10.38 -14.99
N SER A 157 -2.51 11.24 -16.00
CA SER A 157 -2.13 10.77 -17.35
C SER A 157 -0.66 10.37 -17.45
N ARG A 158 0.15 10.72 -16.44
CA ARG A 158 1.57 10.40 -16.38
C ARG A 158 1.80 9.22 -15.45
N GLN A 159 1.97 8.05 -16.05
CA GLN A 159 2.55 6.90 -15.38
C GLN A 159 4.05 7.20 -15.13
N ILE A 160 4.58 6.85 -13.96
CA ILE A 160 5.97 7.13 -13.55
C ILE A 160 6.82 5.91 -13.17
N ALA A 161 6.24 4.72 -12.98
CA ALA A 161 7.03 3.52 -12.68
C ALA A 161 7.70 2.97 -13.96
N THR A 162 8.88 2.40 -13.82
CA THR A 162 9.72 1.92 -14.92
C THR A 162 9.90 0.41 -14.92
N ASP A 163 10.01 -0.21 -13.75
CA ASP A 163 10.12 -1.66 -13.59
C ASP A 163 9.44 -2.07 -12.29
N TYR A 164 8.49 -3.01 -12.35
CA TYR A 164 7.76 -3.42 -11.16
C TYR A 164 8.68 -4.04 -10.09
N LYS A 165 9.80 -4.65 -10.48
CA LYS A 165 10.74 -5.30 -9.55
C LYS A 165 11.46 -4.28 -8.67
N SER A 166 11.89 -3.16 -9.24
CA SER A 166 12.56 -2.08 -8.49
C SER A 166 11.56 -1.18 -7.78
N ASP A 167 10.41 -0.91 -8.40
CA ASP A 167 9.54 0.19 -8.00
C ASP A 167 8.38 -0.28 -7.12
N CYS A 168 7.95 -1.54 -7.21
CA CYS A 168 6.73 -2.03 -6.57
C CYS A 168 6.92 -3.30 -5.74
N GLN A 169 7.66 -4.28 -6.25
CA GLN A 169 7.65 -5.67 -5.77
C GLN A 169 8.05 -5.77 -4.30
N GLN A 170 9.07 -5.02 -3.85
CA GLN A 170 9.57 -5.09 -2.48
C GLN A 170 8.48 -4.77 -1.44
N CYS A 171 7.61 -3.81 -1.73
CA CYS A 171 6.50 -3.44 -0.85
C CYS A 171 5.40 -4.51 -0.79
N HIS A 172 5.34 -5.42 -1.77
CA HIS A 172 4.34 -6.48 -1.86
C HIS A 172 4.90 -7.88 -1.54
N LEU A 173 6.23 -8.04 -1.41
CA LEU A 173 6.87 -9.29 -1.02
C LEU A 173 6.29 -9.92 0.27
N PRO A 174 5.97 -9.17 1.34
CA PRO A 174 5.39 -9.77 2.56
C PRO A 174 4.07 -10.50 2.30
N VAL A 175 3.35 -10.12 1.25
CA VAL A 175 2.06 -10.69 0.86
C VAL A 175 2.13 -11.45 -0.47
N ARG A 176 3.34 -11.84 -0.91
CA ARG A 176 3.54 -12.66 -2.13
C ARG A 176 2.66 -13.91 -2.14
N ALA A 177 2.57 -14.61 -1.00
CA ALA A 177 1.76 -15.81 -0.86
C ALA A 177 0.24 -15.52 -0.89
N ASN A 178 -0.16 -14.27 -0.67
CA ASN A 178 -1.54 -13.81 -0.69
C ASN A 178 -1.85 -13.06 -2.01
N ASP A 179 -1.42 -13.65 -3.11
CA ASP A 179 -1.55 -13.11 -4.46
C ASP A 179 -1.03 -11.67 -4.60
N TRP A 180 0.04 -11.36 -3.88
CA TRP A 180 0.66 -10.03 -3.83
C TRP A 180 -0.27 -8.91 -3.36
N THR A 181 -1.36 -9.21 -2.67
CA THR A 181 -2.33 -8.21 -2.22
C THR A 181 -2.56 -8.32 -0.72
N TYR A 182 -2.73 -7.18 -0.05
CA TYR A 182 -3.01 -7.09 1.38
C TYR A 182 -4.50 -7.35 1.69
N THR A 183 -5.07 -8.44 1.15
CA THR A 183 -6.53 -8.69 1.18
C THR A 183 -7.13 -8.65 2.59
N TYR A 184 -6.35 -9.02 3.61
CA TYR A 184 -6.78 -9.00 5.00
C TYR A 184 -7.07 -7.60 5.55
N ALA A 185 -6.49 -6.56 4.94
CA ALA A 185 -6.76 -5.16 5.27
C ALA A 185 -7.99 -4.59 4.54
N TYR A 186 -8.66 -5.40 3.70
CA TYR A 186 -9.82 -4.98 2.90
C TYR A 186 -11.09 -5.69 3.38
N PRO A 187 -11.76 -5.19 4.44
CA PRO A 187 -12.93 -5.85 5.00
C PRO A 187 -14.08 -6.01 3.99
N ALA A 188 -14.15 -5.16 2.96
CA ALA A 188 -15.15 -5.34 1.92
C ALA A 188 -14.98 -6.68 1.17
N LEU A 189 -13.80 -7.30 1.13
CA LEU A 189 -13.62 -8.62 0.49
C LEU A 189 -14.31 -9.77 1.25
N GLY A 190 -14.82 -9.51 2.45
CA GLY A 190 -15.49 -10.50 3.28
C GLY A 190 -14.53 -11.55 3.85
N ALA A 191 -15.11 -12.61 4.40
CA ALA A 191 -14.37 -13.65 5.14
C ALA A 191 -13.26 -14.31 4.32
N LEU A 192 -13.43 -14.46 3.00
CA LEU A 192 -12.41 -15.05 2.13
C LEU A 192 -11.17 -14.15 2.01
N GLY A 193 -11.34 -12.83 1.97
CA GLY A 193 -10.21 -11.89 1.93
C GLY A 193 -9.45 -11.78 3.24
N GLN A 194 -10.11 -12.11 4.35
CA GLN A 194 -9.54 -12.05 5.71
C GLN A 194 -8.90 -13.38 6.15
N LYS A 195 -8.80 -14.38 5.28
CA LYS A 195 -8.17 -15.68 5.62
C LYS A 195 -6.66 -15.59 5.89
N ALA A 196 -5.98 -14.62 5.26
CA ALA A 196 -4.52 -14.49 5.29
C ALA A 196 -4.04 -13.44 6.31
N ILE A 197 -4.80 -13.18 7.38
CA ILE A 197 -4.36 -12.28 8.45
C ILE A 197 -3.03 -12.82 9.04
N PRO A 198 -1.94 -12.03 9.06
CA PRO A 198 -0.71 -12.45 9.69
C PRO A 198 -0.92 -12.77 11.17
N VAL A 199 -0.28 -13.83 11.68
CA VAL A 199 -0.45 -14.28 13.09
C VAL A 199 -0.16 -13.16 14.09
N GLY A 200 0.74 -12.22 13.77
CA GLY A 200 1.05 -11.05 14.60
C GLY A 200 0.13 -9.83 14.39
N ALA A 201 -0.79 -9.86 13.43
CA ALA A 201 -1.72 -8.78 13.12
C ALA A 201 -3.05 -8.87 13.89
N MET A 202 -3.19 -9.84 14.79
CA MET A 202 -4.29 -9.91 15.75
C MET A 202 -3.79 -9.43 17.13
N PRO A 203 -3.93 -8.15 17.51
CA PRO A 203 -3.81 -7.76 18.91
C PRO A 203 -5.07 -8.23 19.66
N ALA A 204 -4.90 -9.04 20.70
CA ALA A 204 -5.77 -9.06 21.88
C ALA A 204 -7.31 -9.01 21.67
N LEU A 205 -7.87 -9.82 20.76
CA LEU A 205 -9.31 -10.15 20.78
C LEU A 205 -9.67 -11.23 21.82
N GLN A 206 -8.73 -11.56 22.70
CA GLN A 206 -8.99 -12.33 23.91
C GLN A 206 -8.58 -11.46 25.10
N SER A 207 -9.56 -10.78 25.70
CA SER A 207 -9.55 -10.77 27.17
C SER A 207 -9.93 -12.18 27.60
N GLU A 208 -9.29 -12.72 28.64
CA GLU A 208 -9.67 -14.02 29.21
C GLU A 208 -11.07 -14.01 29.87
N ASP A 209 -11.84 -12.91 29.77
CA ASP A 209 -13.14 -12.75 30.43
C ASP A 209 -14.33 -12.37 29.49
N GLY A 210 -14.11 -12.24 28.18
CA GLY A 210 -15.21 -12.10 27.20
C GLY A 210 -16.08 -10.83 27.32
N ARG A 211 -15.61 -9.74 27.93
CA ARG A 211 -16.36 -8.47 27.96
C ARG A 211 -15.84 -7.44 26.94
N ARG A 212 -16.78 -6.79 26.25
CA ARG A 212 -16.54 -5.68 25.32
C ARG A 212 -15.85 -4.54 26.07
N VAL A 213 -14.71 -4.08 25.56
CA VAL A 213 -13.99 -2.92 26.10
C VAL A 213 -14.80 -1.65 25.76
N GLU A 214 -15.54 -1.12 26.73
CA GLU A 214 -15.93 0.29 26.72
C GLU A 214 -14.74 1.12 27.23
N HIS A 215 -14.29 2.07 26.41
CA HIS A 215 -13.38 3.18 26.71
C HIS A 215 -12.27 2.90 27.74
N ALA A 216 -11.16 2.30 27.30
CA ALA A 216 -9.93 2.29 28.09
C ALA A 216 -9.20 3.65 27.95
N PRO A 217 -8.70 4.27 29.04
CA PRO A 217 -7.87 5.44 28.96
C PRO A 217 -6.48 5.06 28.41
N VAL A 218 -5.90 5.98 27.64
CA VAL A 218 -4.52 5.93 27.15
C VAL A 218 -3.55 5.70 28.31
N MET A 219 -2.93 4.52 28.35
CA MET A 219 -1.80 4.26 29.24
C MET A 219 -0.49 4.68 28.58
N ASN A 220 0.28 5.49 29.31
CA ASN A 220 1.70 5.77 29.07
C ASN A 220 2.48 4.45 28.95
N VAL A 221 3.16 4.25 27.81
CA VAL A 221 4.11 3.15 27.67
C VAL A 221 5.46 3.61 28.22
N ALA A 222 5.74 3.21 29.46
CA ALA A 222 7.10 3.15 29.96
C ALA A 222 7.75 1.84 29.48
N GLY A 223 8.76 1.99 28.62
CA GLY A 223 9.91 1.08 28.45
C GLY A 223 9.67 -0.44 28.50
N GLY A 224 9.19 -1.02 27.40
CA GLY A 224 9.32 -2.44 27.10
C GLY A 224 9.91 -2.61 25.71
N ILE A 225 11.09 -3.22 25.61
CA ILE A 225 11.77 -3.45 24.33
C ILE A 225 10.99 -4.55 23.58
N ALA A 226 10.13 -4.16 22.65
CA ALA A 226 9.45 -5.08 21.76
C ALA A 226 10.50 -5.75 20.85
N ALA A 227 10.45 -7.08 20.75
CA ALA A 227 11.34 -7.83 19.87
C ALA A 227 11.08 -7.44 18.41
N VAL A 228 12.11 -6.92 17.74
CA VAL A 228 12.07 -6.58 16.31
C VAL A 228 12.00 -7.89 15.51
N THR A 229 10.88 -8.12 14.81
CA THR A 229 10.74 -9.29 13.94
C THR A 229 11.33 -9.02 12.56
N PRO A 230 11.79 -10.06 11.82
CA PRO A 230 12.31 -9.90 10.46
C PRO A 230 11.34 -9.20 9.49
N ALA A 231 10.04 -9.41 9.67
CA ALA A 231 8.99 -8.75 8.88
C ALA A 231 8.92 -7.24 9.17
N MET A 232 9.06 -6.83 10.44
CA MET A 232 9.14 -5.41 10.81
C MET A 232 10.40 -4.74 10.24
N THR A 233 11.54 -5.45 10.24
CA THR A 233 12.78 -4.95 9.62
C THR A 233 12.61 -4.73 8.11
N GLN A 234 11.91 -5.62 7.42
CA GLN A 234 11.69 -5.51 5.96
C GLN A 234 10.75 -4.35 5.60
N VAL A 235 9.67 -4.15 6.35
CA VAL A 235 8.75 -3.01 6.15
C VAL A 235 9.47 -1.67 6.41
N ARG A 236 10.26 -1.59 7.48
CA ARG A 236 11.08 -0.41 7.79
C ARG A 236 12.14 -0.13 6.73
N ALA A 237 12.74 -1.17 6.13
CA ALA A 237 13.68 -0.99 5.03
C ALA A 237 13.01 -0.39 3.78
N ALA A 238 11.76 -0.78 3.47
CA ALA A 238 11.01 -0.21 2.35
C ALA A 238 10.65 1.27 2.59
N GLN A 239 10.15 1.61 3.77
CA GLN A 239 9.90 3.01 4.18
C GLN A 239 11.19 3.81 4.23
N GLY A 240 12.26 3.20 4.72
CA GLY A 240 13.60 3.76 4.77
C GLY A 240 14.15 4.10 3.39
N LYS A 241 13.86 3.30 2.35
CA LYS A 241 14.23 3.61 0.96
C LYS A 241 13.57 4.92 0.49
N ILE A 242 12.27 5.08 0.72
CA ILE A 242 11.53 6.31 0.35
C ILE A 242 12.09 7.52 1.12
N ALA A 243 12.28 7.37 2.43
CA ALA A 243 12.84 8.43 3.27
C ALA A 243 14.28 8.80 2.84
N PHE A 244 15.09 7.82 2.47
CA PHE A 244 16.43 8.00 1.93
C PHE A 244 16.42 8.72 0.59
N GLU A 245 15.54 8.32 -0.33
CA GLU A 245 15.39 8.97 -1.64
C GLU A 245 15.03 10.44 -1.47
N ALA A 246 14.09 10.77 -0.59
CA ALA A 246 13.68 12.14 -0.33
C ALA A 246 14.75 12.99 0.37
N THR A 247 15.64 12.38 1.17
CA THR A 247 16.49 13.12 2.12
C THR A 247 17.99 13.06 1.78
N CYS A 248 18.46 11.94 1.25
CA CYS A 248 19.88 11.60 1.15
C CYS A 248 20.36 11.41 -0.30
N SER A 249 19.47 10.98 -1.21
CA SER A 249 19.85 10.58 -2.58
C SER A 249 20.46 11.69 -3.43
N SER A 250 20.15 12.96 -3.11
CA SER A 250 20.74 14.12 -3.81
C SER A 250 22.25 14.25 -3.56
N CYS A 251 22.75 13.68 -2.47
CA CYS A 251 24.15 13.75 -2.09
C CYS A 251 24.84 12.38 -2.11
N HIS A 252 24.12 11.30 -1.82
CA HIS A 252 24.68 9.98 -1.60
C HIS A 252 24.07 8.94 -2.53
N SER A 253 24.93 8.11 -3.15
CA SER A 253 24.51 6.88 -3.81
C SER A 253 24.47 5.71 -2.82
N VAL A 254 23.73 4.66 -3.21
CA VAL A 254 23.73 3.35 -2.57
C VAL A 254 24.39 2.28 -3.45
N VAL A 255 25.06 2.68 -4.53
CA VAL A 255 25.82 1.80 -5.41
C VAL A 255 27.28 1.76 -4.96
N VAL A 256 27.89 0.57 -4.98
CA VAL A 256 29.30 0.38 -4.60
C VAL A 256 30.21 1.24 -5.47
N GLY A 257 31.05 2.06 -4.83
CA GLY A 257 32.05 2.89 -5.51
C GLY A 257 31.50 4.15 -6.18
N GLU A 258 30.19 4.35 -6.22
CA GLU A 258 29.58 5.56 -6.78
C GLU A 258 29.53 6.67 -5.73
N ASN A 259 30.44 7.63 -5.82
CA ASN A 259 30.50 8.78 -4.93
C ASN A 259 29.93 10.03 -5.61
N GLY A 260 29.30 10.90 -4.84
CA GLY A 260 28.76 12.19 -5.31
C GLY A 260 29.22 13.34 -4.41
N VAL A 261 28.27 14.21 -4.04
CA VAL A 261 28.52 15.24 -3.00
C VAL A 261 28.97 14.59 -1.70
N GLY A 262 28.36 13.45 -1.36
CA GLY A 262 28.71 12.54 -0.27
C GLY A 262 29.27 11.20 -0.78
N PRO A 263 29.89 10.39 0.10
CA PRO A 263 30.34 9.03 -0.23
C PRO A 263 29.17 8.08 -0.50
N SER A 264 29.43 6.98 -1.19
CA SER A 264 28.50 5.84 -1.26
C SER A 264 28.18 5.32 0.15
N LEU A 265 26.89 5.08 0.40
CA LEU A 265 26.37 4.55 1.66
C LEU A 265 26.11 3.04 1.61
N TYR A 266 26.43 2.37 0.50
CA TYR A 266 26.43 0.90 0.46
C TYR A 266 27.36 0.33 1.53
N GLY A 267 26.89 -0.65 2.31
CA GLY A 267 27.67 -1.30 3.36
C GLY A 267 28.20 -0.33 4.41
N VAL A 268 27.48 0.78 4.70
CA VAL A 268 27.96 1.77 5.67
C VAL A 268 27.95 1.25 7.10
N ILE A 269 27.04 0.32 7.44
CA ILE A 269 26.96 -0.27 8.78
C ILE A 269 28.22 -1.11 9.06
N GLY A 270 28.86 -0.84 10.20
CA GLY A 270 30.13 -1.43 10.63
C GLY A 270 31.36 -0.70 10.12
N ARG A 271 31.23 0.19 9.12
CA ARG A 271 32.37 0.95 8.57
C ARG A 271 32.80 2.06 9.52
N LYS A 272 34.11 2.34 9.58
CA LYS A 272 34.63 3.50 10.30
C LYS A 272 34.22 4.79 9.58
N ALA A 273 33.88 5.82 10.34
CA ALA A 273 33.64 7.15 9.82
C ALA A 273 34.87 7.65 9.03
N GLY A 274 34.63 8.23 7.85
CA GLY A 274 35.70 8.80 7.03
C GLY A 274 36.66 7.79 6.40
N SER A 275 36.32 6.49 6.35
CA SER A 275 37.24 5.44 5.88
C SER A 275 36.88 4.82 4.53
N LEU A 276 35.88 5.34 3.80
CA LEU A 276 35.59 4.83 2.45
C LEU A 276 36.70 5.25 1.49
N GLU A 277 37.38 4.27 0.89
CA GLU A 277 38.42 4.53 -0.10
C GLU A 277 37.86 5.27 -1.32
N GLY A 278 38.67 6.15 -1.90
CA GLY A 278 38.28 6.93 -3.09
C GLY A 278 37.35 8.12 -2.82
N TYR A 279 37.00 8.43 -1.57
CA TYR A 279 36.24 9.64 -1.24
C TYR A 279 37.02 10.64 -0.37
N GLY A 280 37.00 11.92 -0.77
CA GLY A 280 37.68 13.01 -0.07
C GLY A 280 36.90 13.55 1.12
N PHE A 281 37.01 12.89 2.27
CA PHE A 281 36.38 13.30 3.53
C PHE A 281 36.94 14.62 4.10
N SER A 282 36.14 15.30 4.92
CA SER A 282 36.63 16.40 5.76
C SER A 282 37.63 15.89 6.81
N PRO A 283 38.64 16.68 7.22
CA PRO A 283 39.62 16.27 8.23
C PRO A 283 38.98 15.72 9.52
N ALA A 284 37.90 16.35 10.01
CA ALA A 284 37.17 15.89 11.18
C ALA A 284 36.54 14.50 11.01
N MET A 285 36.02 14.20 9.82
CA MET A 285 35.41 12.90 9.53
C MET A 285 36.48 11.81 9.39
N SER A 286 37.63 12.11 8.75
CA SER A 286 38.77 11.19 8.63
C SER A 286 39.45 10.90 9.97
N ALA A 287 39.53 11.89 10.87
CA ALA A 287 40.11 11.75 12.20
C ALA A 287 39.16 11.08 13.20
N SER A 288 37.88 10.92 12.86
CA SER A 288 36.87 10.34 13.74
C SER A 288 37.18 8.88 14.09
N THR A 289 36.90 8.50 15.33
CA THR A 289 36.96 7.10 15.81
C THR A 289 35.60 6.42 15.77
N VAL A 290 34.56 7.10 15.30
CA VAL A 290 33.20 6.56 15.20
C VAL A 290 33.17 5.38 14.23
N GLN A 291 32.54 4.30 14.67
CA GLN A 291 32.12 3.19 13.82
C GLN A 291 30.61 3.29 13.60
N TRP A 292 30.16 3.18 12.35
CA TRP A 292 28.74 3.33 12.02
C TRP A 292 27.93 2.11 12.49
N SER A 293 27.33 2.21 13.65
CA SER A 293 26.24 1.36 14.12
C SER A 293 24.91 2.09 14.03
N ARG A 294 23.80 1.38 14.30
CA ARG A 294 22.46 1.98 14.43
C ARG A 294 22.46 3.19 15.36
N SER A 295 23.07 3.07 16.55
CA SER A 295 23.10 4.13 17.56
C SER A 295 23.99 5.31 17.20
N THR A 296 25.05 5.12 16.41
CA THR A 296 25.87 6.24 15.94
C THR A 296 25.26 6.92 14.71
N LEU A 297 24.59 6.17 13.84
CA LEU A 297 23.89 6.74 12.70
C LEU A 297 22.65 7.51 13.17
N GLU A 298 21.93 7.03 14.17
CA GLU A 298 20.82 7.78 14.77
C GLU A 298 21.29 9.16 15.24
N ARG A 299 22.36 9.21 16.03
CA ARG A 299 22.93 10.47 16.53
C ARG A 299 23.47 11.36 15.41
N HIS A 300 24.14 10.77 14.41
CA HIS A 300 24.66 11.53 13.28
C HIS A 300 23.56 12.09 12.39
N LEU A 301 22.49 11.32 12.15
CA LEU A 301 21.36 11.77 11.37
C LEU A 301 20.52 12.79 12.13
N ALA A 302 20.45 12.71 13.47
CA ALA A 302 19.75 13.69 14.29
C ALA A 302 20.43 15.07 14.23
N ASP A 303 21.75 15.10 14.38
CA ASP A 303 22.53 16.34 14.36
C ASP A 303 23.93 16.09 13.80
N PRO A 304 24.09 16.11 12.47
CA PRO A 304 25.38 15.80 11.86
C PRO A 304 26.45 16.78 12.32
N LYS A 305 26.10 18.06 12.44
CA LYS A 305 27.02 19.16 12.75
C LYS A 305 27.65 18.99 14.12
N ASN A 306 26.86 18.67 15.15
CA ASN A 306 27.36 18.55 16.51
C ASN A 306 27.83 17.14 16.86
N PHE A 307 27.35 16.10 16.16
CA PHE A 307 27.82 14.74 16.40
C PHE A 307 29.28 14.52 16.00
N ILE A 308 29.71 15.06 14.86
CA ILE A 308 31.13 15.09 14.45
C ILE A 308 31.50 16.53 14.09
N PRO A 309 31.88 17.37 15.06
CA PRO A 309 32.17 18.78 14.82
C PRO A 309 33.20 18.99 13.71
N GLY A 310 32.89 19.85 12.75
CA GLY A 310 33.76 20.15 11.61
C GLY A 310 33.59 19.23 10.39
N ASN A 311 32.67 18.28 10.43
CA ASN A 311 32.32 17.50 9.24
C ASN A 311 31.67 18.37 8.14
N ARG A 312 31.86 17.99 6.87
CA ARG A 312 31.32 18.75 5.73
C ARG A 312 29.80 18.65 5.58
N MET A 313 29.20 17.50 5.91
CA MET A 313 27.76 17.25 5.78
C MET A 313 26.94 18.20 6.66
N GLY A 314 27.33 18.35 7.93
CA GLY A 314 26.68 19.25 8.89
C GLY A 314 26.76 20.75 8.56
N ARG A 315 27.45 21.14 7.48
CA ARG A 315 27.39 22.53 6.97
C ARG A 315 26.14 22.81 6.15
N PHE A 316 25.63 21.79 5.46
CA PHE A 316 24.54 21.93 4.48
C PHE A 316 23.31 21.10 4.85
N PHE A 317 23.45 20.17 5.79
CA PHE A 317 22.39 19.29 6.25
C PHE A 317 22.19 19.44 7.76
N ALA A 318 20.99 19.87 8.16
CA ALA A 318 20.64 20.10 9.56
C ALA A 318 20.41 18.80 10.34
N GLY A 319 20.13 17.69 9.65
CA GLY A 319 19.70 16.44 10.25
C GLY A 319 18.26 16.08 9.85
N VAL A 320 17.82 14.90 10.27
CA VAL A 320 16.45 14.42 10.17
C VAL A 320 15.83 14.56 11.55
N GLU A 321 14.89 15.48 11.71
CA GLU A 321 14.28 15.82 13.02
C GLU A 321 13.50 14.64 13.62
N GLU A 322 12.77 13.91 12.79
CA GLU A 322 11.89 12.84 13.23
C GLU A 322 12.65 11.53 13.54
N PRO A 323 12.58 11.02 14.79
CA PRO A 323 13.29 9.79 15.19
C PRO A 323 12.85 8.54 14.41
N ALA A 324 11.56 8.41 14.12
CA ALA A 324 11.04 7.27 13.35
C ALA A 324 11.64 7.25 11.94
N LYS A 325 11.66 8.40 11.27
CA LYS A 325 12.27 8.54 9.93
C LYS A 325 13.77 8.23 9.94
N ARG A 326 14.51 8.60 11.00
CA ARG A 326 15.91 8.18 11.18
C ARG A 326 16.02 6.66 11.28
N ASP A 327 15.18 6.04 12.10
CA ASP A 327 15.19 4.59 12.32
C ASP A 327 14.87 3.80 11.05
N ASP A 328 13.95 4.31 10.22
CA ASP A 328 13.62 3.73 8.91
C ASP A 328 14.79 3.85 7.93
N ILE A 329 15.38 5.04 7.79
CA ILE A 329 16.58 5.25 6.95
C ILE A 329 17.71 4.29 7.38
N ILE A 330 17.93 4.14 8.69
CA ILE A 330 18.97 3.23 9.19
C ILE A 330 18.64 1.77 8.88
N SER A 331 17.36 1.37 9.00
CA SER A 331 16.91 0.02 8.63
C SER A 331 17.12 -0.26 7.14
N TYR A 332 16.91 0.74 6.29
CA TYR A 332 17.23 0.62 4.85
C TYR A 332 18.73 0.50 4.62
N LEU A 333 19.56 1.34 5.26
CA LEU A 333 21.03 1.25 5.17
C LEU A 333 21.55 -0.10 5.68
N GLU A 334 20.91 -0.69 6.69
CA GLU A 334 21.20 -2.05 7.17
C GLU A 334 20.84 -3.13 6.15
N SER A 335 19.88 -2.91 5.26
CA SER A 335 19.57 -3.86 4.18
C SER A 335 20.58 -3.81 3.02
N LEU A 336 21.37 -2.74 2.91
CA LEU A 336 22.38 -2.55 1.87
C LEU A 336 23.72 -3.17 2.31
N LYS A 337 23.88 -4.48 2.10
CA LYS A 337 25.09 -5.25 2.42
C LYS A 337 25.62 -5.98 1.21
#